data_AF-A0A7X7LBD0-F1
#
_entry.id   AF-A0A7X7LBD0-F1
#
_cell.length_a   1.000
_cell.length_b   1.000
_cell.length_c   1.000
_cell.angle_alpha   90.00
_cell.angle_beta   90.00
_cell.angle_gamma   90.00
#
_symmetry.space_group_name_H-M   'P 1'
#
loop_
_entity.id
_entity.type
_entity.pdbx_description
1 polymer ?
#
loop_
_entity_poly.entity_id
_entity_poly.type
_entity_poly.pdbx_seq_one_letter_code
_entity_poly.pdbx_strand_id
1 'polypeptide(L)'
;MRRRQLVALGIACASALPGMLQALEKDIVLEGFNPSSPYCDTIRFLLLKPKADRFEKKGDFREVAVLDDGRGKELTYKVWMQKKPAPLAFIIPGLGGHCASVQEAGLAEVLFDKGYSVAALSSPFNWEFVTAASTVIVPGHTPRDAEDMYAVMQAVRADIREEYGEDAVTKTALMGYSLGAIEALFIARIDEAERKMGFERILAINPPVNLLHGLIQLDDLFKVWTNWSEAQLDAVKVKAMKIYNIYSAKGSLLEAGLLIEPAEAKFAIGYTFHRTLGETIKAIHSRKDYGFLKNPYSRWSSERLDKEIERYLFSDYVLTFVKAAYSNLWLTAQPVHKLNAEASIFTLEKMLERNDRVRVLHSRDDFLLTDDDRLWLDNVLGDRIVFFDHGAHLGFLYHEQAQEAIAGMMTNGSVPASLKRAGGGVARQAWTRPSVAPGPAQPAQAAPKPAQAAPADSGVITEPTRTGDGPAPPSPGAGQAIKRPLPAAEEAAAHRELPPISNVNVAVTVNVQAPSNAPPVRETTKQAIHVDEDEKKIKIMHDITLEYEKGE
;
A
#
# COMPACT_ATOMS: atom_id res chain seq x y z
N MET A 1 25.36 -8.51 56.33
CA MET A 1 25.15 -7.08 56.01
C MET A 1 24.59 -6.96 54.59
N ARG A 2 23.64 -6.03 54.33
CA ARG A 2 23.29 -5.41 53.03
C ARG A 2 23.18 -6.38 51.83
N ARG A 3 21.99 -6.71 51.27
CA ARG A 3 20.90 -5.80 50.86
C ARG A 3 21.45 -4.48 50.29
N ARG A 4 22.13 -4.56 49.13
CA ARG A 4 22.42 -3.48 48.15
C ARG A 4 23.39 -3.99 47.05
N GLN A 5 22.88 -4.70 46.04
CA GLN A 5 23.62 -4.92 44.78
C GLN A 5 22.77 -5.38 43.57
N LEU A 6 21.44 -5.47 43.71
CA LEU A 6 20.50 -5.91 42.66
C LEU A 6 19.75 -4.75 41.97
N VAL A 7 20.36 -3.55 41.93
CA VAL A 7 19.77 -2.33 41.33
C VAL A 7 20.59 -1.81 40.12
N ALA A 8 21.70 -2.48 39.78
CA ALA A 8 22.63 -2.03 38.73
C ALA A 8 22.28 -2.50 37.30
N LEU A 9 21.14 -3.16 37.08
CA LEU A 9 20.62 -3.52 35.74
C LEU A 9 19.44 -2.64 35.29
N GLY A 10 19.16 -1.54 35.99
CA GLY A 10 17.97 -0.69 35.78
C GLY A 10 18.17 0.57 34.92
N ILE A 11 19.35 0.82 34.35
CA ILE A 11 19.66 2.05 33.59
C ILE A 11 20.41 1.71 32.31
N ALA A 12 19.70 1.14 31.33
CA ALA A 12 20.18 0.94 29.96
C ALA A 12 19.11 1.26 28.88
N CYS A 13 18.06 2.02 29.25
CA CYS A 13 17.01 2.52 28.35
C CYS A 13 16.93 4.07 28.34
N ALA A 14 18.02 4.75 28.69
CA ALA A 14 18.09 6.22 28.76
C ALA A 14 18.80 6.84 27.54
N SER A 15 18.58 6.27 26.35
CA SER A 15 19.00 6.87 25.07
C SER A 15 17.86 6.86 24.05
N ALA A 16 16.61 6.97 24.52
CA ALA A 16 15.55 7.50 23.68
C ALA A 16 15.96 8.92 23.26
N LEU A 17 16.14 9.14 21.95
CA LEU A 17 16.46 10.46 21.41
C LEU A 17 15.41 11.48 21.88
N PRO A 18 15.78 12.71 22.28
CA PRO A 18 14.84 13.72 22.80
C PRO A 18 13.62 13.98 21.90
N GLY A 19 13.72 13.74 20.58
CA GLY A 19 12.60 13.80 19.64
C GLY A 19 11.48 12.78 19.90
N MET A 20 11.79 11.58 20.40
CA MET A 20 10.74 10.60 20.77
C MET A 20 9.86 11.08 21.92
N LEU A 21 10.41 11.86 22.86
CA LEU A 21 9.64 12.40 23.98
C LEU A 21 8.66 13.52 23.55
N GLN A 22 9.02 14.30 22.54
CA GLN A 22 8.17 15.41 22.04
C GLN A 22 6.93 14.92 21.29
N ALA A 23 7.05 13.81 20.56
CA ALA A 23 5.93 13.23 19.83
C ALA A 23 4.77 12.84 20.76
N LEU A 24 5.09 12.29 21.94
CA LEU A 24 4.12 11.72 22.90
C LEU A 24 3.17 12.76 23.50
N GLU A 25 3.53 14.04 23.56
CA GLU A 25 2.68 15.06 24.21
C GLU A 25 1.34 15.29 23.51
N LYS A 26 1.33 15.13 22.17
CA LYS A 26 0.14 15.33 21.32
C LYS A 26 -0.82 14.15 21.39
N ASP A 27 -0.41 13.02 21.94
CA ASP A 27 -1.16 11.77 21.80
C ASP A 27 -2.47 11.83 22.58
N ILE A 28 -3.55 11.30 21.99
CA ILE A 28 -4.81 11.11 22.69
C ILE A 28 -4.74 9.79 23.44
N VAL A 29 -5.02 9.84 24.74
CA VAL A 29 -5.16 8.64 25.56
C VAL A 29 -6.51 7.98 25.27
N LEU A 30 -6.50 6.72 24.84
CA LEU A 30 -7.72 5.97 24.53
C LEU A 30 -8.35 5.43 25.84
N GLU A 31 -9.16 6.26 26.48
CA GLU A 31 -9.67 6.03 27.83
C GLU A 31 -10.60 4.81 27.90
N GLY A 32 -10.31 3.88 28.82
CA GLY A 32 -11.08 2.64 28.95
C GLY A 32 -10.74 1.56 27.92
N PHE A 33 -9.84 1.85 26.97
CA PHE A 33 -9.25 0.80 26.14
C PHE A 33 -8.34 -0.08 26.98
N ASN A 34 -8.42 -1.39 26.77
CA ASN A 34 -7.55 -2.38 27.40
C ASN A 34 -6.64 -2.97 26.30
N PRO A 35 -5.40 -2.48 26.13
CA PRO A 35 -4.50 -2.97 25.09
C PRO A 35 -4.21 -4.47 25.23
N SER A 36 -3.99 -5.14 24.10
CA SER A 36 -3.58 -6.54 24.05
C SER A 36 -2.23 -6.62 23.33
N SER A 37 -2.12 -7.45 22.28
CA SER A 37 -1.08 -7.26 21.26
C SER A 37 -1.59 -6.37 20.13
N PRO A 38 -0.73 -5.64 19.40
CA PRO A 38 -1.12 -4.85 18.24
C PRO A 38 -1.95 -5.61 17.19
N TYR A 39 -1.71 -6.92 17.05
CA TYR A 39 -2.45 -7.80 16.13
C TYR A 39 -3.86 -8.09 16.65
N CYS A 40 -4.01 -8.39 17.94
CA CYS A 40 -5.33 -8.56 18.58
C CYS A 40 -6.13 -7.26 18.52
N ASP A 41 -5.46 -6.13 18.73
CA ASP A 41 -6.11 -4.81 18.72
C ASP A 41 -6.49 -4.38 17.31
N THR A 42 -5.69 -4.68 16.29
CA THR A 42 -6.06 -4.51 14.87
C THR A 42 -7.34 -5.30 14.50
N ILE A 43 -7.52 -6.52 15.01
CA ILE A 43 -8.77 -7.29 14.81
C ILE A 43 -10.00 -6.58 15.42
N ARG A 44 -9.82 -5.67 16.40
CA ARG A 44 -10.92 -4.85 16.94
C ARG A 44 -11.47 -3.83 15.94
N PHE A 45 -10.82 -3.59 14.80
CA PHE A 45 -11.44 -2.85 13.69
C PHE A 45 -12.80 -3.44 13.29
N LEU A 46 -12.97 -4.77 13.41
CA LEU A 46 -14.25 -5.43 13.13
C LEU A 46 -15.38 -4.96 14.05
N LEU A 47 -15.09 -4.47 15.28
CA LEU A 47 -16.11 -3.92 16.19
C LEU A 47 -16.73 -2.61 15.68
N LEU A 48 -16.10 -1.93 14.72
CA LEU A 48 -16.65 -0.73 14.12
C LEU A 48 -17.89 -1.08 13.29
N LYS A 49 -19.00 -0.44 13.65
CA LYS A 49 -20.32 -0.56 13.03
C LYS A 49 -21.13 0.70 13.34
N PRO A 50 -22.23 0.95 12.61
CA PRO A 50 -23.16 2.02 12.98
C PRO A 50 -23.80 1.79 14.37
N LYS A 51 -24.12 2.90 15.04
CA LYS A 51 -24.85 2.99 16.31
C LYS A 51 -26.37 3.03 16.08
N ALA A 52 -26.84 3.71 15.03
CA ALA A 52 -28.27 3.81 14.72
C ALA A 52 -28.79 2.57 14.00
N ASP A 53 -30.01 2.13 14.37
CA ASP A 53 -30.59 0.90 13.83
C ASP A 53 -30.65 0.94 12.29
N ARG A 54 -30.10 -0.13 11.69
CA ARG A 54 -30.06 -0.39 10.24
C ARG A 54 -29.48 0.74 9.39
N PHE A 55 -28.58 1.57 9.91
CA PHE A 55 -27.96 2.65 9.13
C PHE A 55 -27.26 2.12 7.86
N GLU A 56 -26.67 0.93 7.92
CA GLU A 56 -26.08 0.23 6.78
C GLU A 56 -27.08 -0.10 5.66
N LYS A 57 -28.39 -0.08 5.94
CA LYS A 57 -29.47 -0.30 4.96
C LYS A 57 -30.17 0.98 4.49
N LYS A 58 -29.75 2.15 4.98
CA LYS A 58 -30.30 3.46 4.60
C LYS A 58 -29.56 4.15 3.45
N GLY A 59 -28.40 3.60 3.04
CA GLY A 59 -27.63 4.10 1.92
C GLY A 59 -28.01 3.40 0.63
N ASP A 60 -28.22 4.18 -0.42
CA ASP A 60 -28.54 3.70 -1.76
C ASP A 60 -27.28 3.13 -2.43
N PHE A 61 -27.45 2.05 -3.21
CA PHE A 61 -26.41 1.56 -4.10
C PHE A 61 -26.64 2.16 -5.49
N ARG A 62 -25.56 2.63 -6.10
CA ARG A 62 -25.54 3.22 -7.44
C ARG A 62 -24.30 2.76 -8.19
N GLU A 63 -24.31 2.85 -9.51
CA GLU A 63 -23.26 2.34 -10.38
C GLU A 63 -22.79 3.48 -11.31
N VAL A 64 -21.47 3.56 -11.58
CA VAL A 64 -20.90 4.55 -12.51
C VAL A 64 -19.98 3.91 -13.54
N ALA A 65 -20.19 4.25 -14.81
CA ALA A 65 -19.25 3.93 -15.89
C ALA A 65 -18.06 4.91 -15.87
N VAL A 66 -16.84 4.38 -15.79
CA VAL A 66 -15.60 5.18 -15.77
C VAL A 66 -14.56 4.72 -16.80
N LEU A 67 -14.68 3.51 -17.32
CA LEU A 67 -13.86 2.98 -18.41
C LEU A 67 -14.70 2.77 -19.67
N ASP A 68 -14.39 3.50 -20.74
CA ASP A 68 -14.91 3.21 -22.08
C ASP A 68 -13.99 2.19 -22.78
N ASP A 69 -14.04 0.95 -22.31
CA ASP A 69 -13.28 -0.19 -22.87
C ASP A 69 -14.17 -1.28 -23.49
N GLY A 70 -15.43 -0.94 -23.78
CA GLY A 70 -16.40 -1.82 -24.45
C GLY A 70 -16.92 -2.99 -23.60
N ARG A 71 -16.47 -3.15 -22.35
CA ARG A 71 -16.91 -4.25 -21.47
C ARG A 71 -18.22 -3.97 -20.73
N GLY A 72 -18.74 -2.74 -20.77
CA GLY A 72 -19.97 -2.33 -20.09
C GLY A 72 -19.91 -2.63 -18.58
N LYS A 73 -18.78 -2.29 -17.94
CA LYS A 73 -18.55 -2.50 -16.52
C LYS A 73 -18.61 -1.19 -15.78
N GLU A 74 -19.52 -1.13 -14.83
CA GLU A 74 -19.74 0.00 -13.95
C GLU A 74 -19.22 -0.36 -12.56
N LEU A 75 -18.75 0.65 -11.84
CA LEU A 75 -18.27 0.50 -10.47
C LEU A 75 -19.42 0.81 -9.50
N THR A 76 -19.72 -0.13 -8.61
CA THR A 76 -20.70 0.10 -7.54
C THR A 76 -20.13 1.05 -6.50
N TYR A 77 -20.92 2.05 -6.11
CA TYR A 77 -20.68 2.85 -4.93
C TYR A 77 -21.93 2.91 -4.06
N LYS A 78 -21.77 3.39 -2.83
CA LYS A 78 -22.87 3.50 -1.87
C LYS A 78 -22.98 4.91 -1.30
N VAL A 79 -24.20 5.46 -1.26
CA VAL A 79 -24.42 6.85 -0.87
C VAL A 79 -25.50 7.02 0.19
N TRP A 80 -25.22 7.84 1.20
CA TRP A 80 -26.18 8.29 2.20
C TRP A 80 -26.39 9.80 2.03
N MET A 81 -27.54 10.20 1.50
CA MET A 81 -27.85 11.61 1.23
C MET A 81 -28.56 12.30 2.40
N GLN A 82 -28.13 13.51 2.71
CA GLN A 82 -28.86 14.41 3.60
C GLN A 82 -30.17 14.88 2.94
N LYS A 83 -31.18 15.22 3.75
CA LYS A 83 -32.48 15.72 3.28
C LYS A 83 -32.45 17.12 2.66
N LYS A 84 -31.29 17.78 2.67
CA LYS A 84 -31.03 19.14 2.17
C LYS A 84 -29.63 19.16 1.55
N PRO A 85 -29.34 20.11 0.63
CA PRO A 85 -27.99 20.43 0.18
C PRO A 85 -26.95 20.39 1.30
N ALA A 86 -25.92 19.57 1.13
CA ALA A 86 -24.94 19.23 2.15
C ALA A 86 -23.53 19.08 1.56
N PRO A 87 -22.46 19.17 2.38
CA PRO A 87 -21.14 18.78 1.93
C PRO A 87 -21.11 17.26 1.68
N LEU A 88 -20.47 16.83 0.60
CA LEU A 88 -20.25 15.42 0.27
C LEU A 88 -18.88 14.97 0.78
N ALA A 89 -18.85 13.98 1.66
CA ALA A 89 -17.63 13.29 2.05
C ALA A 89 -17.49 11.97 1.28
N PHE A 90 -16.32 11.76 0.67
CA PHE A 90 -15.94 10.47 0.12
C PHE A 90 -15.19 9.64 1.16
N ILE A 91 -15.41 8.32 1.17
CA ILE A 91 -14.65 7.36 1.98
C ILE A 91 -13.97 6.33 1.07
N ILE A 92 -12.64 6.25 1.13
CA ILE A 92 -11.83 5.23 0.44
C ILE A 92 -11.33 4.21 1.47
N PRO A 93 -11.63 2.91 1.32
CA PRO A 93 -11.30 1.92 2.33
C PRO A 93 -9.87 1.38 2.20
N GLY A 94 -9.48 0.58 3.20
CA GLY A 94 -8.22 -0.14 3.24
C GLY A 94 -8.10 -1.24 2.17
N LEU A 95 -6.97 -1.97 2.19
CA LEU A 95 -6.59 -2.98 1.20
C LEU A 95 -7.72 -3.99 0.90
N GLY A 96 -8.36 -3.85 -0.27
CA GLY A 96 -9.45 -4.72 -0.72
C GLY A 96 -10.82 -4.46 -0.09
N GLY A 97 -10.98 -3.41 0.72
CA GLY A 97 -12.26 -2.99 1.28
C GLY A 97 -13.29 -2.60 0.21
N HIS A 98 -14.57 -2.61 0.59
CA HIS A 98 -15.72 -2.54 -0.32
C HIS A 98 -16.74 -1.53 0.21
N CYS A 99 -17.34 -0.73 -0.68
CA CYS A 99 -18.35 0.30 -0.37
C CYS A 99 -19.55 -0.18 0.47
N ALA A 100 -19.78 -1.50 0.53
CA ALA A 100 -20.87 -2.14 1.26
C ALA A 100 -20.52 -2.58 2.68
N SER A 101 -19.26 -2.42 3.14
CA SER A 101 -18.82 -2.98 4.43
C SER A 101 -19.53 -2.33 5.62
N VAL A 102 -19.59 -3.08 6.74
CA VAL A 102 -20.20 -2.59 7.99
C VAL A 102 -19.34 -1.47 8.61
N GLN A 103 -18.02 -1.55 8.42
CA GLN A 103 -17.06 -0.57 8.90
C GLN A 103 -17.19 0.75 8.10
N GLU A 104 -17.44 0.67 6.79
CA GLU A 104 -17.67 1.85 5.94
C GLU A 104 -18.98 2.53 6.31
N ALA A 105 -20.03 1.75 6.56
CA ALA A 105 -21.28 2.29 7.09
C ALA A 105 -21.07 2.94 8.47
N GLY A 106 -20.20 2.40 9.32
CA GLY A 106 -19.84 2.98 10.62
C GLY A 106 -19.14 4.33 10.51
N LEU A 107 -18.13 4.45 9.63
CA LEU A 107 -17.47 5.73 9.34
C LEU A 107 -18.39 6.72 8.63
N ALA A 108 -19.27 6.24 7.75
CA ALA A 108 -20.26 7.05 7.07
C ALA A 108 -21.27 7.65 8.06
N GLU A 109 -21.72 6.90 9.07
CA GLU A 109 -22.60 7.42 10.13
C GLU A 109 -21.94 8.57 10.89
N VAL A 110 -20.66 8.43 11.27
CA VAL A 110 -19.91 9.48 12.00
C VAL A 110 -19.89 10.82 11.25
N LEU A 111 -19.83 10.79 9.91
CA LEU A 111 -19.89 11.99 9.08
C LEU A 111 -21.33 12.45 8.82
N PHE A 112 -22.25 11.51 8.63
CA PHE A 112 -23.66 11.78 8.40
C PHE A 112 -24.31 12.49 9.60
N ASP A 113 -23.98 12.08 10.83
CA ASP A 113 -24.40 12.74 12.07
C ASP A 113 -23.78 14.14 12.25
N LYS A 114 -22.79 14.51 11.43
CA LYS A 114 -22.23 15.87 11.32
C LYS A 114 -22.74 16.65 10.11
N GLY A 115 -23.76 16.14 9.43
CA GLY A 115 -24.44 16.83 8.32
C GLY A 115 -23.78 16.66 6.96
N TYR A 116 -22.86 15.71 6.78
CA TYR A 116 -22.38 15.32 5.45
C TYR A 116 -23.39 14.39 4.76
N SER A 117 -23.53 14.54 3.45
CA SER A 117 -23.85 13.38 2.60
C SER A 117 -22.57 12.56 2.44
N VAL A 118 -22.65 11.24 2.33
CA VAL A 118 -21.46 10.38 2.30
C VAL A 118 -21.51 9.42 1.12
N ALA A 119 -20.43 9.34 0.34
CA ALA A 119 -20.22 8.34 -0.69
C ALA A 119 -19.07 7.39 -0.29
N ALA A 120 -19.38 6.12 -0.01
CA ALA A 120 -18.39 5.08 0.21
C ALA A 120 -18.01 4.43 -1.13
N LEU A 121 -16.70 4.29 -1.35
CA LEU A 121 -16.10 3.66 -2.52
C LEU A 121 -15.46 2.32 -2.14
N SER A 122 -14.98 1.58 -3.13
CA SER A 122 -14.21 0.34 -2.95
C SER A 122 -12.75 0.58 -3.29
N SER A 123 -11.84 -0.09 -2.59
CA SER A 123 -10.39 0.07 -2.79
C SER A 123 -9.99 -0.35 -4.23
N PRO A 124 -8.98 0.30 -4.86
CA PRO A 124 -8.40 -0.16 -6.12
C PRO A 124 -7.83 -1.58 -6.10
N PHE A 125 -7.55 -2.13 -4.91
CA PHE A 125 -7.18 -3.54 -4.74
C PHE A 125 -8.37 -4.50 -4.67
N ASN A 126 -9.60 -3.99 -4.56
CA ASN A 126 -10.82 -4.79 -4.59
C ASN A 126 -11.09 -5.31 -6.02
N TRP A 127 -11.56 -6.55 -6.13
CA TRP A 127 -11.85 -7.21 -7.41
C TRP A 127 -12.82 -6.41 -8.30
N GLU A 128 -13.78 -5.67 -7.73
CA GLU A 128 -14.75 -4.89 -8.51
C GLU A 128 -14.10 -3.65 -9.15
N PHE A 129 -13.21 -2.97 -8.42
CA PHE A 129 -12.47 -1.81 -8.92
C PHE A 129 -11.48 -2.24 -10.00
N VAL A 130 -10.72 -3.32 -9.75
CA VAL A 130 -9.88 -3.97 -10.77
C VAL A 130 -10.69 -4.35 -11.99
N THR A 131 -11.96 -4.73 -11.83
CA THR A 131 -12.84 -5.10 -12.95
C THR A 131 -13.38 -3.88 -13.70
N ALA A 132 -13.85 -2.83 -13.01
CA ALA A 132 -14.66 -1.75 -13.61
C ALA A 132 -13.92 -0.42 -13.80
N ALA A 133 -12.88 -0.13 -13.02
CA ALA A 133 -12.30 1.21 -12.92
C ALA A 133 -10.78 1.30 -13.19
N SER A 134 -9.99 0.26 -12.91
CA SER A 134 -8.54 0.34 -13.12
C SER A 134 -8.16 0.45 -14.61
N THR A 135 -7.47 1.51 -15.00
CA THR A 135 -6.91 1.69 -16.35
C THR A 135 -5.65 0.84 -16.53
N VAL A 136 -4.80 0.75 -15.50
CA VAL A 136 -3.75 -0.27 -15.41
C VAL A 136 -4.30 -1.44 -14.59
N ILE A 137 -4.46 -2.59 -15.24
CA ILE A 137 -5.21 -3.75 -14.69
C ILE A 137 -4.64 -4.24 -13.35
N VAL A 138 -3.35 -4.04 -13.09
CA VAL A 138 -2.65 -4.51 -11.89
C VAL A 138 -2.44 -3.34 -10.91
N PRO A 139 -3.19 -3.29 -9.79
CA PRO A 139 -3.03 -2.25 -8.77
C PRO A 139 -1.75 -2.45 -7.94
N GLY A 140 -1.38 -1.42 -7.17
CA GLY A 140 -0.16 -1.39 -6.35
C GLY A 140 0.89 -0.38 -6.83
N HIS A 141 0.53 0.50 -7.76
CA HIS A 141 1.28 1.73 -8.05
C HIS A 141 0.38 2.89 -7.67
N THR A 142 0.45 3.29 -6.41
CA THR A 142 -0.43 4.30 -5.81
C THR A 142 -0.58 5.60 -6.61
N PRO A 143 0.44 6.15 -7.31
CA PRO A 143 0.24 7.32 -8.16
C PRO A 143 -0.82 7.07 -9.23
N ARG A 144 -0.82 5.88 -9.85
CA ARG A 144 -1.78 5.51 -10.89
C ARG A 144 -3.12 5.08 -10.31
N ASP A 145 -3.12 4.31 -9.24
CA ASP A 145 -4.35 3.89 -8.55
C ASP A 145 -5.15 5.12 -8.08
N ALA A 146 -4.46 6.16 -7.60
CA ALA A 146 -5.06 7.45 -7.22
C ALA A 146 -5.60 8.28 -8.39
N GLU A 147 -5.02 8.18 -9.60
CA GLU A 147 -5.55 8.83 -10.81
C GLU A 147 -6.88 8.19 -11.23
N ASP A 148 -6.96 6.86 -11.23
CA ASP A 148 -8.19 6.12 -11.53
C ASP A 148 -9.28 6.38 -10.46
N MET A 149 -8.90 6.38 -9.18
CA MET A 149 -9.81 6.72 -8.07
C MET A 149 -10.31 8.17 -8.16
N TYR A 150 -9.45 9.13 -8.50
CA TYR A 150 -9.86 10.52 -8.68
C TYR A 150 -10.82 10.70 -9.86
N ALA A 151 -10.71 9.91 -10.93
CA ALA A 151 -11.70 9.86 -12.01
C ALA A 151 -13.04 9.28 -11.54
N VAL A 152 -13.01 8.19 -10.74
CA VAL A 152 -14.20 7.61 -10.09
C VAL A 152 -14.93 8.63 -9.22
N MET A 153 -14.22 9.38 -8.37
CA MET A 153 -14.83 10.40 -7.51
C MET A 153 -15.52 11.52 -8.30
N GLN A 154 -14.99 11.88 -9.48
CA GLN A 154 -15.61 12.86 -10.37
C GLN A 154 -16.90 12.32 -10.99
N ALA A 155 -16.89 11.07 -11.47
CA ALA A 155 -18.07 10.41 -12.03
C ALA A 155 -19.17 10.23 -10.96
N VAL A 156 -18.82 9.75 -9.76
CA VAL A 156 -19.76 9.63 -8.63
C VAL A 156 -20.37 10.98 -8.25
N ARG A 157 -19.59 12.07 -8.21
CA ARG A 157 -20.16 13.39 -7.91
C ARG A 157 -21.08 13.92 -9.02
N ALA A 158 -20.82 13.57 -10.28
CA ALA A 158 -21.69 13.91 -11.39
C ALA A 158 -23.02 13.14 -11.29
N ASP A 159 -22.97 11.81 -11.09
CA ASP A 159 -24.14 10.96 -10.90
C ASP A 159 -25.01 11.40 -9.69
N ILE A 160 -24.38 11.76 -8.56
CA ILE A 160 -25.10 12.32 -7.39
C ILE A 160 -25.83 13.63 -7.74
N ARG A 161 -25.26 14.48 -8.60
CA ARG A 161 -25.88 15.73 -9.03
C ARG A 161 -26.99 15.52 -10.05
N GLU A 162 -26.84 14.55 -10.93
CA GLU A 162 -27.87 14.17 -11.89
C GLU A 162 -29.11 13.59 -11.18
N GLU A 163 -28.91 12.67 -10.23
CA GLU A 163 -29.99 12.04 -9.48
C GLU A 163 -30.65 12.97 -8.44
N TYR A 164 -29.85 13.57 -7.56
CA TYR A 164 -30.35 14.28 -6.38
C TYR A 164 -30.41 15.81 -6.58
N GLY A 165 -30.01 16.30 -7.77
CA GLY A 165 -30.00 17.71 -8.17
C GLY A 165 -28.62 18.38 -8.04
N GLU A 166 -28.31 19.32 -8.94
CA GLU A 166 -27.01 20.02 -9.01
C GLU A 166 -26.56 20.63 -7.67
N ASP A 167 -27.49 21.23 -6.93
CA ASP A 167 -27.26 21.86 -5.63
C ASP A 167 -27.09 20.87 -4.47
N ALA A 168 -27.29 19.57 -4.67
CA ALA A 168 -27.23 18.57 -3.58
C ALA A 168 -25.86 18.52 -2.89
N VAL A 169 -24.79 18.83 -3.63
CA VAL A 169 -23.40 18.83 -3.16
C VAL A 169 -22.86 20.25 -3.04
N THR A 170 -22.84 20.79 -1.83
CA THR A 170 -22.39 22.17 -1.54
C THR A 170 -20.87 22.32 -1.46
N LYS A 171 -20.17 21.27 -1.03
CA LYS A 171 -18.69 21.17 -0.93
C LYS A 171 -18.24 19.72 -1.02
N THR A 172 -16.94 19.49 -1.17
CA THR A 172 -16.33 18.15 -1.16
C THR A 172 -15.34 17.98 -0.01
N ALA A 173 -15.35 16.81 0.64
CA ALA A 173 -14.32 16.34 1.56
C ALA A 173 -13.92 14.88 1.22
N LEU A 174 -12.75 14.46 1.68
CA LEU A 174 -12.23 13.11 1.46
C LEU A 174 -11.71 12.52 2.77
N MET A 175 -12.04 11.26 3.03
CA MET A 175 -11.44 10.42 4.04
C MET A 175 -10.91 9.15 3.39
N GLY A 176 -9.73 8.73 3.81
CA GLY A 176 -9.19 7.42 3.48
C GLY A 176 -8.60 6.77 4.72
N TYR A 177 -8.66 5.45 4.81
CA TYR A 177 -8.02 4.70 5.90
C TYR A 177 -7.14 3.55 5.38
N SER A 178 -6.02 3.25 6.06
CA SER A 178 -5.03 2.26 5.62
C SER A 178 -4.51 2.54 4.20
N LEU A 179 -4.60 1.60 3.25
CA LEU A 179 -4.26 1.84 1.84
C LEU A 179 -5.02 3.04 1.25
N GLY A 180 -6.32 3.16 1.53
CA GLY A 180 -7.14 4.30 1.12
C GLY A 180 -6.67 5.63 1.71
N ALA A 181 -5.99 5.62 2.86
CA ALA A 181 -5.37 6.83 3.43
C ALA A 181 -4.19 7.30 2.59
N ILE A 182 -3.34 6.39 2.10
CA ILE A 182 -2.26 6.72 1.17
C ILE A 182 -2.86 7.29 -0.12
N GLU A 183 -3.88 6.64 -0.68
CA GLU A 183 -4.58 7.15 -1.88
C GLU A 183 -5.16 8.54 -1.64
N ALA A 184 -5.78 8.80 -0.50
CA ALA A 184 -6.29 10.14 -0.16
C ALA A 184 -5.17 11.22 -0.16
N LEU A 185 -3.95 10.88 0.26
CA LEU A 185 -2.79 11.78 0.19
C LEU A 185 -2.26 11.96 -1.25
N PHE A 186 -2.31 10.92 -2.08
CA PHE A 186 -1.97 11.03 -3.50
C PHE A 186 -3.02 11.84 -4.29
N ILE A 187 -4.31 11.62 -4.01
CA ILE A 187 -5.44 12.39 -4.54
C ILE A 187 -5.34 13.85 -4.09
N ALA A 188 -4.90 14.14 -2.87
CA ALA A 188 -4.63 15.52 -2.41
C ALA A 188 -3.61 16.25 -3.32
N ARG A 189 -2.58 15.55 -3.80
CA ARG A 189 -1.60 16.10 -4.76
C ARG A 189 -2.20 16.31 -6.15
N ILE A 190 -3.09 15.42 -6.59
CA ILE A 190 -3.79 15.55 -7.88
C ILE A 190 -4.76 16.74 -7.85
N ASP A 191 -5.60 16.85 -6.81
CA ASP A 191 -6.57 17.94 -6.66
C ASP A 191 -5.90 19.30 -6.34
N GLU A 192 -4.69 19.34 -5.75
CA GLU A 192 -3.92 20.60 -5.62
C GLU A 192 -3.61 21.22 -6.99
N ALA A 193 -3.32 20.38 -7.99
CA ALA A 193 -3.00 20.77 -9.36
C ALA A 193 -4.24 20.94 -10.25
N GLU A 194 -5.17 19.99 -10.22
CA GLU A 194 -6.34 19.97 -11.11
C GLU A 194 -7.56 20.71 -10.56
N ARG A 195 -7.77 20.70 -9.23
CA ARG A 195 -8.89 21.33 -8.51
C ARG A 195 -10.29 20.98 -9.01
N LYS A 196 -10.46 19.82 -9.66
CA LYS A 196 -11.77 19.39 -10.17
C LYS A 196 -12.67 18.95 -9.03
N MET A 197 -12.14 18.32 -7.98
CA MET A 197 -12.93 17.93 -6.81
C MET A 197 -13.00 19.05 -5.76
N GLY A 198 -11.90 19.79 -5.59
CA GLY A 198 -11.84 20.98 -4.74
C GLY A 198 -12.03 20.65 -3.26
N PHE A 199 -11.32 19.63 -2.74
CA PHE A 199 -11.53 19.15 -1.37
C PHE A 199 -11.24 20.24 -0.34
N GLU A 200 -12.19 20.50 0.58
CA GLU A 200 -12.01 21.43 1.70
C GLU A 200 -11.23 20.77 2.85
N ARG A 201 -11.36 19.45 2.99
CA ARG A 201 -10.80 18.63 4.08
C ARG A 201 -10.40 17.26 3.55
N ILE A 202 -9.22 16.80 3.96
CA ILE A 202 -8.69 15.47 3.62
C ILE A 202 -8.17 14.83 4.90
N LEU A 203 -8.77 13.71 5.33
CA LEU A 203 -8.33 12.93 6.48
C LEU A 203 -7.77 11.58 6.04
N ALA A 204 -6.51 11.33 6.38
CA ALA A 204 -5.84 10.06 6.19
C ALA A 204 -5.70 9.33 7.54
N ILE A 205 -6.29 8.14 7.68
CA ILE A 205 -6.29 7.36 8.92
C ILE A 205 -5.35 6.17 8.79
N ASN A 206 -4.34 6.09 9.66
CA ASN A 206 -3.25 5.10 9.62
C ASN A 206 -2.65 4.86 8.21
N PRO A 207 -2.19 5.89 7.47
CA PRO A 207 -1.52 5.69 6.20
C PRO A 207 -0.17 4.97 6.40
N PRO A 208 0.05 3.76 5.85
CA PRO A 208 1.38 3.17 5.83
C PRO A 208 2.36 4.08 5.07
N VAL A 209 3.55 4.28 5.62
CA VAL A 209 4.54 5.20 5.03
C VAL A 209 5.35 4.51 3.92
N ASN A 210 5.68 3.23 4.13
CA ASN A 210 6.49 2.41 3.24
C ASN A 210 5.70 1.15 2.83
N LEU A 211 5.17 1.14 1.61
CA LEU A 211 4.31 0.06 1.12
C LEU A 211 5.03 -1.29 1.07
N LEU A 212 6.28 -1.33 0.60
CA LEU A 212 7.07 -2.57 0.56
C LEU A 212 7.27 -3.16 1.97
N HIS A 213 7.49 -2.33 2.99
CA HIS A 213 7.53 -2.80 4.37
C HIS A 213 6.18 -3.41 4.78
N GLY A 214 5.06 -2.73 4.50
CA GLY A 214 3.72 -3.24 4.79
C GLY A 214 3.42 -4.58 4.11
N LEU A 215 3.80 -4.74 2.84
CA LEU A 215 3.63 -6.00 2.10
C LEU A 215 4.45 -7.15 2.71
N ILE A 216 5.70 -6.90 3.11
CA ILE A 216 6.55 -7.89 3.80
C ILE A 216 5.91 -8.30 5.14
N GLN A 217 5.40 -7.33 5.92
CA GLN A 217 4.70 -7.61 7.18
C GLN A 217 3.47 -8.51 6.94
N LEU A 218 2.68 -8.27 5.88
CA LEU A 218 1.53 -9.13 5.55
C LEU A 218 1.94 -10.58 5.20
N ASP A 219 2.99 -10.75 4.41
CA ASP A 219 3.52 -12.06 4.04
C ASP A 219 4.03 -12.83 5.27
N ASP A 220 4.71 -12.15 6.20
CA ASP A 220 5.23 -12.77 7.43
C ASP A 220 4.11 -13.09 8.45
N LEU A 221 3.08 -12.24 8.53
CA LEU A 221 1.86 -12.53 9.29
C LEU A 221 1.13 -13.76 8.75
N PHE A 222 1.06 -13.91 7.43
CA PHE A 222 0.51 -15.12 6.83
C PHE A 222 1.38 -16.34 7.15
N LYS A 223 2.71 -16.27 6.96
CA LYS A 223 3.64 -17.41 7.17
C LYS A 223 3.73 -17.94 8.61
N VAL A 224 3.15 -17.28 9.62
CA VAL A 224 3.24 -17.72 11.03
C VAL A 224 2.82 -19.19 11.25
N TRP A 225 1.93 -19.73 10.40
CA TRP A 225 1.50 -21.13 10.46
C TRP A 225 2.62 -22.16 10.20
N THR A 226 3.72 -21.76 9.56
CA THR A 226 4.84 -22.67 9.24
C THR A 226 5.48 -23.31 10.48
N ASN A 227 5.21 -22.77 11.67
CA ASN A 227 5.68 -23.29 12.95
C ASN A 227 4.61 -24.11 13.71
N TRP A 228 3.47 -24.43 13.08
CA TRP A 228 2.32 -25.10 13.70
C TRP A 228 2.13 -26.50 13.14
N SER A 229 1.58 -27.40 13.97
CA SER A 229 1.04 -28.69 13.50
C SER A 229 -0.25 -28.49 12.69
N GLU A 230 -0.60 -29.47 11.84
CA GLU A 230 -1.83 -29.45 11.05
C GLU A 230 -3.09 -29.23 11.92
N ALA A 231 -3.17 -29.88 13.08
CA ALA A 231 -4.28 -29.73 14.01
C ALA A 231 -4.39 -28.31 14.61
N GLN A 232 -3.27 -27.65 14.89
CA GLN A 232 -3.27 -26.24 15.32
C GLN A 232 -3.72 -25.34 14.16
N LEU A 233 -3.17 -25.56 12.96
CA LEU A 233 -3.52 -24.78 11.78
C LEU A 233 -5.01 -24.90 11.42
N ASP A 234 -5.60 -26.10 11.49
CA ASP A 234 -7.02 -26.30 11.19
C ASP A 234 -7.95 -25.65 12.22
N ALA A 235 -7.57 -25.66 13.50
CA ALA A 235 -8.29 -24.91 14.54
C ALA A 235 -8.28 -23.39 14.28
N VAL A 236 -7.12 -22.83 13.92
CA VAL A 236 -6.98 -21.39 13.69
C VAL A 236 -7.59 -20.96 12.34
N LYS A 237 -7.51 -21.79 11.29
CA LYS A 237 -8.15 -21.54 9.98
C LYS A 237 -9.65 -21.24 10.11
N VAL A 238 -10.38 -21.97 10.96
CA VAL A 238 -11.82 -21.72 11.14
C VAL A 238 -12.08 -20.33 11.73
N LYS A 239 -11.26 -19.87 12.68
CA LYS A 239 -11.35 -18.52 13.25
C LYS A 239 -10.98 -17.45 12.20
N ALA A 240 -9.90 -17.67 11.45
CA ALA A 240 -9.45 -16.79 10.37
C ALA A 240 -10.47 -16.65 9.23
N MET A 241 -11.13 -17.75 8.82
CA MET A 241 -12.21 -17.71 7.81
C MET A 241 -13.41 -16.89 8.27
N LYS A 242 -13.80 -16.99 9.54
CA LYS A 242 -14.88 -16.16 10.11
C LYS A 242 -14.51 -14.68 10.13
N ILE A 243 -13.28 -14.35 10.50
CA ILE A 243 -12.74 -12.98 10.48
C ILE A 243 -12.74 -12.42 9.04
N TYR A 244 -12.22 -13.17 8.08
CA TYR A 244 -12.26 -12.81 6.65
C TYR A 244 -13.69 -12.59 6.16
N ASN A 245 -14.64 -13.48 6.51
CA ASN A 245 -16.03 -13.34 6.10
C ASN A 245 -16.66 -12.04 6.65
N ILE A 246 -16.38 -11.65 7.90
CA ILE A 246 -16.85 -10.35 8.43
C ILE A 246 -16.23 -9.20 7.64
N TYR A 247 -14.91 -9.22 7.44
CA TYR A 247 -14.18 -8.18 6.72
C TYR A 247 -14.70 -7.97 5.28
N SER A 248 -14.96 -9.06 4.56
CA SER A 248 -15.51 -9.03 3.20
C SER A 248 -17.04 -8.83 3.13
N ALA A 249 -17.69 -8.38 4.21
CA ALA A 249 -19.15 -8.19 4.29
C ALA A 249 -20.00 -9.45 4.01
N LYS A 250 -19.44 -10.64 4.26
CA LYS A 250 -20.01 -11.98 4.03
C LYS A 250 -20.34 -12.73 5.35
N GLY A 251 -20.26 -12.10 6.52
CA GLY A 251 -20.44 -12.76 7.83
C GLY A 251 -20.73 -11.80 9.00
N SER A 252 -20.96 -12.33 10.20
CA SER A 252 -21.39 -11.56 11.39
C SER A 252 -20.43 -11.67 12.58
N LEU A 253 -20.23 -10.56 13.30
CA LEU A 253 -19.44 -10.49 14.53
C LEU A 253 -19.89 -11.47 15.62
N LEU A 254 -21.18 -11.79 15.67
CA LEU A 254 -21.74 -12.77 16.61
C LEU A 254 -21.17 -14.17 16.40
N GLU A 255 -20.72 -14.49 15.18
CA GLU A 255 -20.25 -15.81 14.78
C GLU A 255 -18.76 -16.03 15.07
N ALA A 256 -17.97 -14.96 15.16
CA ALA A 256 -16.51 -15.02 15.28
C ALA A 256 -16.02 -15.30 16.71
N GLY A 257 -16.57 -14.60 17.71
CA GLY A 257 -16.06 -14.63 19.09
C GLY A 257 -14.67 -14.03 19.21
N LEU A 258 -14.58 -12.75 19.57
CA LEU A 258 -13.35 -11.94 19.50
C LEU A 258 -12.27 -12.26 20.57
N LEU A 259 -12.36 -13.40 21.25
CA LEU A 259 -11.25 -13.93 22.06
C LEU A 259 -10.25 -14.61 21.11
N ILE A 260 -9.18 -13.87 20.81
CA ILE A 260 -8.16 -14.27 19.85
C ILE A 260 -6.76 -14.03 20.43
N GLU A 261 -5.95 -15.09 20.44
CA GLU A 261 -4.57 -15.03 20.92
C GLU A 261 -3.66 -14.34 19.89
N PRO A 262 -2.54 -13.73 20.30
CA PRO A 262 -1.68 -12.96 19.39
C PRO A 262 -1.23 -13.73 18.14
N ALA A 263 -0.91 -15.02 18.28
CA ALA A 263 -0.50 -15.85 17.15
C ALA A 263 -1.65 -16.18 16.19
N GLU A 264 -2.87 -16.36 16.70
CA GLU A 264 -4.08 -16.52 15.89
C GLU A 264 -4.43 -15.22 15.17
N ALA A 265 -4.30 -14.07 15.85
CA ALA A 265 -4.57 -12.76 15.27
C ALA A 265 -3.62 -12.44 14.12
N LYS A 266 -2.32 -12.75 14.27
CA LYS A 266 -1.34 -12.66 13.17
C LYS A 266 -1.79 -13.45 11.95
N PHE A 267 -2.10 -14.74 12.12
CA PHE A 267 -2.55 -15.57 11.01
C PHE A 267 -3.88 -15.09 10.43
N ALA A 268 -4.84 -14.63 11.24
CA ALA A 268 -6.13 -14.14 10.76
C ALA A 268 -5.98 -12.88 9.90
N ILE A 269 -5.09 -11.95 10.27
CA ILE A 269 -4.74 -10.77 9.46
C ILE A 269 -4.10 -11.21 8.14
N GLY A 270 -3.04 -12.03 8.20
CA GLY A 270 -2.33 -12.51 7.01
C GLY A 270 -3.23 -13.31 6.07
N TYR A 271 -4.07 -14.19 6.62
CA TYR A 271 -5.07 -14.97 5.87
C TYR A 271 -6.10 -14.06 5.18
N THR A 272 -6.59 -13.03 5.88
CA THR A 272 -7.58 -12.09 5.32
C THR A 272 -7.01 -11.40 4.08
N PHE A 273 -5.80 -10.83 4.18
CA PHE A 273 -5.19 -10.11 3.05
C PHE A 273 -4.63 -11.02 1.96
N HIS A 274 -4.19 -12.25 2.28
CA HIS A 274 -3.86 -13.27 1.27
C HIS A 274 -5.10 -13.70 0.47
N ARG A 275 -6.28 -13.81 1.11
CA ARG A 275 -7.54 -14.07 0.41
C ARG A 275 -7.95 -12.90 -0.48
N THR A 276 -7.80 -11.66 -0.02
CA THR A 276 -7.96 -10.45 -0.83
C THR A 276 -7.04 -10.47 -2.05
N LEU A 277 -5.74 -10.72 -1.87
CA LEU A 277 -4.78 -10.83 -2.97
C LEU A 277 -5.22 -11.87 -4.02
N GLY A 278 -5.77 -12.99 -3.57
CA GLY A 278 -6.31 -14.01 -4.47
C GLY A 278 -7.52 -13.52 -5.28
N GLU A 279 -8.45 -12.77 -4.67
CA GLU A 279 -9.56 -12.12 -5.38
C GLU A 279 -9.04 -11.07 -6.40
N THR A 280 -8.00 -10.29 -6.05
CA THR A 280 -7.33 -9.32 -6.96
C THR A 280 -6.66 -10.01 -8.15
N ILE A 281 -5.85 -11.06 -7.93
CA ILE A 281 -5.18 -11.81 -9.00
C ILE A 281 -6.20 -12.44 -9.95
N LYS A 282 -7.30 -12.97 -9.42
CA LYS A 282 -8.40 -13.53 -10.22
C LYS A 282 -9.11 -12.46 -11.04
N ALA A 283 -9.30 -11.25 -10.50
CA ALA A 283 -9.87 -10.12 -11.23
C ALA A 283 -8.94 -9.66 -12.38
N ILE A 284 -7.63 -9.56 -12.12
CA ILE A 284 -6.60 -9.28 -13.16
C ILE A 284 -6.70 -10.31 -14.29
N HIS A 285 -6.66 -11.60 -13.94
CA HIS A 285 -6.72 -12.69 -14.91
C HIS A 285 -8.04 -12.75 -15.70
N SER A 286 -9.15 -12.28 -15.11
CA SER A 286 -10.44 -12.16 -15.81
C SER A 286 -10.47 -11.07 -16.90
N ARG A 287 -9.60 -10.05 -16.77
CA ARG A 287 -9.45 -8.97 -17.78
C ARG A 287 -8.36 -9.25 -18.79
N LYS A 288 -7.24 -9.83 -18.34
CA LYS A 288 -6.06 -10.10 -19.16
C LYS A 288 -5.31 -11.31 -18.64
N ASP A 289 -5.15 -12.29 -19.51
CA ASP A 289 -4.17 -13.34 -19.27
C ASP A 289 -2.74 -12.80 -19.53
N TYR A 290 -1.88 -12.91 -18.51
CA TYR A 290 -0.47 -12.57 -18.59
C TYR A 290 0.42 -13.80 -18.86
N GLY A 291 -0.15 -15.02 -18.89
CA GLY A 291 0.58 -16.27 -19.09
C GLY A 291 1.31 -16.80 -17.85
N PHE A 292 1.08 -16.21 -16.66
CA PHE A 292 1.71 -16.64 -15.40
C PHE A 292 0.96 -17.78 -14.70
N LEU A 293 -0.37 -17.85 -14.90
CA LEU A 293 -1.25 -18.86 -14.32
C LEU A 293 -1.52 -19.93 -15.39
N LYS A 294 -1.44 -21.21 -15.01
CA LYS A 294 -1.62 -22.34 -15.93
C LYS A 294 -3.09 -22.67 -16.18
N ASN A 295 -3.95 -22.36 -15.22
CA ASN A 295 -5.39 -22.62 -15.33
C ASN A 295 -6.10 -21.34 -15.84
N PRO A 296 -6.92 -21.43 -16.89
CA PRO A 296 -7.61 -20.25 -17.43
C PRO A 296 -8.74 -19.75 -16.51
N TYR A 297 -9.02 -18.45 -16.58
CA TYR A 297 -10.21 -17.87 -15.93
C TYR A 297 -11.50 -18.52 -16.44
N SER A 298 -12.38 -18.88 -15.50
CA SER A 298 -13.73 -19.35 -15.79
C SER A 298 -14.70 -18.86 -14.73
N ARG A 299 -15.89 -18.44 -15.18
CA ARG A 299 -16.99 -18.00 -14.31
C ARG A 299 -17.74 -19.18 -13.65
N TRP A 300 -17.51 -20.40 -14.12
CA TRP A 300 -18.29 -21.59 -13.74
C TRP A 300 -17.51 -22.59 -12.88
N SER A 301 -16.19 -22.62 -13.00
CA SER A 301 -15.32 -23.50 -12.21
C SER A 301 -13.95 -22.87 -12.08
N SER A 302 -13.52 -22.63 -10.84
CA SER A 302 -12.24 -21.97 -10.56
C SER A 302 -11.34 -22.74 -9.60
N GLU A 303 -11.75 -23.90 -9.05
CA GLU A 303 -11.02 -24.56 -7.96
C GLU A 303 -9.52 -24.79 -8.24
N ARG A 304 -9.15 -25.16 -9.48
CA ARG A 304 -7.74 -25.35 -9.86
C ARG A 304 -6.96 -24.03 -9.96
N LEU A 305 -7.62 -22.99 -10.46
CA LEU A 305 -7.09 -21.62 -10.53
C LEU A 305 -6.95 -21.03 -9.12
N ASP A 306 -7.96 -21.20 -8.27
CA ASP A 306 -7.95 -20.73 -6.89
C ASP A 306 -6.80 -21.40 -6.11
N LYS A 307 -6.60 -22.71 -6.24
CA LYS A 307 -5.46 -23.45 -5.67
C LYS A 307 -4.09 -23.09 -6.25
N GLU A 308 -4.05 -22.50 -7.45
CA GLU A 308 -2.81 -21.98 -8.05
C GLU A 308 -2.51 -20.58 -7.52
N ILE A 309 -3.53 -19.73 -7.42
CA ILE A 309 -3.49 -18.38 -6.86
C ILE A 309 -3.17 -18.40 -5.36
N GLU A 310 -3.69 -19.36 -4.59
CA GLU A 310 -3.42 -19.54 -3.14
C GLU A 310 -1.96 -19.85 -2.78
N ARG A 311 -1.06 -19.87 -3.76
CA ARG A 311 0.40 -19.98 -3.56
C ARG A 311 1.14 -18.64 -3.69
N TYR A 312 0.46 -17.58 -4.13
CA TYR A 312 1.07 -16.26 -4.32
C TYR A 312 1.06 -15.46 -3.03
N LEU A 313 2.25 -15.05 -2.60
CA LEU A 313 2.44 -14.01 -1.60
C LEU A 313 2.44 -12.63 -2.25
N PHE A 314 2.38 -11.55 -1.46
CA PHE A 314 2.51 -10.19 -1.99
C PHE A 314 3.90 -9.98 -2.63
N SER A 315 4.96 -10.61 -2.10
CA SER A 315 6.27 -10.65 -2.75
C SER A 315 6.21 -11.23 -4.16
N ASP A 316 5.49 -12.33 -4.35
CA ASP A 316 5.36 -12.99 -5.65
C ASP A 316 4.52 -12.15 -6.60
N TYR A 317 3.45 -11.54 -6.12
CA TYR A 317 2.60 -10.61 -6.87
C TYR A 317 3.39 -9.41 -7.42
N VAL A 318 4.24 -8.78 -6.60
CA VAL A 318 5.10 -7.68 -7.03
C VAL A 318 6.09 -8.14 -8.09
N LEU A 319 6.73 -9.30 -7.90
CA LEU A 319 7.75 -9.82 -8.81
C LEU A 319 7.18 -10.43 -10.11
N THR A 320 5.87 -10.68 -10.19
CA THR A 320 5.19 -11.23 -11.38
C THR A 320 4.25 -10.21 -12.03
N PHE A 321 3.11 -9.91 -11.41
CA PHE A 321 2.07 -9.06 -11.98
C PHE A 321 2.47 -7.60 -12.06
N VAL A 322 2.95 -6.99 -10.96
CA VAL A 322 3.37 -5.57 -10.96
C VAL A 322 4.56 -5.39 -11.89
N LYS A 323 5.52 -6.34 -11.86
CA LYS A 323 6.64 -6.41 -12.82
C LYS A 323 6.18 -6.37 -14.28
N ALA A 324 5.14 -7.11 -14.62
CA ALA A 324 4.64 -7.18 -15.98
C ALA A 324 3.85 -5.94 -16.40
N ALA A 325 3.09 -5.33 -15.49
CA ALA A 325 2.32 -4.12 -15.75
C ALA A 325 3.20 -2.87 -15.93
N TYR A 326 4.28 -2.77 -15.15
CA TYR A 326 5.19 -1.61 -15.15
C TYR A 326 6.58 -1.95 -15.72
N SER A 327 6.64 -2.84 -16.72
CA SER A 327 7.88 -3.40 -17.29
C SER A 327 8.92 -2.34 -17.70
N ASN A 328 8.47 -1.17 -18.17
CA ASN A 328 9.32 -0.03 -18.53
C ASN A 328 10.12 0.52 -17.33
N LEU A 329 9.57 0.48 -16.12
CA LEU A 329 10.28 0.86 -14.88
C LEU A 329 11.23 -0.25 -14.43
N TRP A 330 10.96 -1.50 -14.83
CA TRP A 330 11.79 -2.68 -14.55
C TRP A 330 13.07 -2.80 -15.38
N LEU A 331 13.27 -1.95 -16.38
CA LEU A 331 14.54 -1.82 -17.12
C LEU A 331 15.62 -1.02 -16.38
N THR A 332 15.33 -0.55 -15.17
CA THR A 332 16.27 0.22 -14.32
C THR A 332 17.05 -0.68 -13.36
N ALA A 333 18.21 -0.21 -12.89
CA ALA A 333 19.11 -1.00 -12.03
C ALA A 333 18.56 -1.34 -10.63
N GLN A 334 17.50 -0.66 -10.17
CA GLN A 334 16.87 -0.87 -8.85
C GLN A 334 15.35 -0.70 -8.92
N PRO A 335 14.62 -1.58 -9.63
CA PRO A 335 13.27 -1.27 -10.07
C PRO A 335 12.22 -1.36 -8.96
N VAL A 336 12.32 -2.36 -8.07
CA VAL A 336 11.42 -2.52 -6.91
C VAL A 336 11.59 -1.35 -5.93
N HIS A 337 12.84 -0.93 -5.66
CA HIS A 337 13.11 0.23 -4.80
C HIS A 337 12.60 1.54 -5.42
N LYS A 338 12.75 1.71 -6.75
CA LYS A 338 12.22 2.88 -7.47
C LYS A 338 10.69 2.95 -7.38
N LEU A 339 10.00 1.84 -7.62
CA LEU A 339 8.54 1.78 -7.54
C LEU A 339 8.01 1.97 -6.11
N ASN A 340 8.66 1.36 -5.12
CA ASN A 340 8.31 1.60 -3.72
C ASN A 340 8.54 3.07 -3.33
N ALA A 341 9.60 3.71 -3.85
CA ALA A 341 9.81 5.14 -3.64
C ALA A 341 8.69 5.97 -4.31
N GLU A 342 8.34 5.69 -5.58
CA GLU A 342 7.26 6.37 -6.30
C GLU A 342 5.87 6.21 -5.63
N ALA A 343 5.58 5.04 -5.07
CA ALA A 343 4.32 4.74 -4.41
C ALA A 343 4.29 5.10 -2.90
N SER A 344 5.44 5.40 -2.30
CA SER A 344 5.53 5.84 -0.90
C SER A 344 5.17 7.32 -0.74
N ILE A 345 4.53 7.63 0.39
CA ILE A 345 4.18 9.01 0.77
C ILE A 345 5.41 9.91 1.03
N PHE A 346 6.64 9.36 1.11
CA PHE A 346 7.87 10.16 1.12
C PHE A 346 7.96 11.09 -0.11
N THR A 347 7.38 10.72 -1.25
CA THR A 347 7.31 11.59 -2.44
C THR A 347 6.39 12.80 -2.25
N LEU A 348 5.49 12.74 -1.27
CA LEU A 348 4.50 13.78 -0.99
C LEU A 348 5.00 14.81 0.04
N GLU A 349 6.17 14.63 0.65
CA GLU A 349 6.74 15.45 1.74
C GLU A 349 6.43 16.96 1.59
N LYS A 350 6.90 17.59 0.51
CA LYS A 350 6.71 19.03 0.24
C LYS A 350 5.26 19.46 -0.04
N MET A 351 4.38 18.54 -0.42
CA MET A 351 2.94 18.80 -0.55
C MET A 351 2.28 18.70 0.82
N LEU A 352 2.61 17.64 1.58
CA LEU A 352 2.12 17.45 2.94
C LEU A 352 2.54 18.59 3.86
N GLU A 353 3.77 19.10 3.79
CA GLU A 353 4.25 20.26 4.58
C GLU A 353 3.34 21.51 4.41
N ARG A 354 2.91 21.79 3.18
CA ARG A 354 2.18 23.04 2.83
C ARG A 354 0.65 22.92 2.81
N ASN A 355 0.10 21.71 2.67
CA ASN A 355 -1.33 21.52 2.44
C ASN A 355 -2.13 21.52 3.76
N ASP A 356 -2.66 22.68 4.13
CA ASP A 356 -3.44 22.94 5.35
C ASP A 356 -4.74 22.13 5.50
N ARG A 357 -5.22 21.54 4.41
CA ARG A 357 -6.44 20.72 4.35
C ARG A 357 -6.22 19.27 4.74
N VAL A 358 -4.97 18.79 4.63
CA VAL A 358 -4.57 17.41 4.93
C VAL A 358 -4.34 17.24 6.43
N ARG A 359 -4.92 16.19 6.99
CA ARG A 359 -4.80 15.77 8.39
C ARG A 359 -4.57 14.28 8.47
N VAL A 360 -3.85 13.84 9.49
CA VAL A 360 -3.60 12.42 9.76
C VAL A 360 -4.07 12.05 11.16
N LEU A 361 -4.79 10.95 11.24
CA LEU A 361 -5.09 10.28 12.50
C LEU A 361 -4.38 8.94 12.49
N HIS A 362 -3.66 8.60 13.56
CA HIS A 362 -2.89 7.37 13.63
C HIS A 362 -2.94 6.76 15.03
N SER A 363 -2.15 5.73 15.26
CA SER A 363 -1.96 5.06 16.55
C SER A 363 -0.49 4.69 16.70
N ARG A 364 0.07 4.82 17.91
CA ARG A 364 1.49 4.63 18.16
C ARG A 364 1.92 3.19 17.97
N ASP A 365 1.13 2.21 18.39
CA ASP A 365 1.44 0.78 18.32
C ASP A 365 1.06 0.11 16.98
N ASP A 366 0.85 0.89 15.91
CA ASP A 366 0.63 0.36 14.56
C ASP A 366 1.89 -0.36 14.02
N PHE A 367 1.80 -1.68 13.82
CA PHE A 367 2.91 -2.53 13.39
C PHE A 367 3.33 -2.35 11.92
N LEU A 368 2.63 -1.53 11.12
CA LEU A 368 3.03 -1.18 9.75
C LEU A 368 3.98 0.03 9.69
N LEU A 369 4.28 0.67 10.83
CA LEU A 369 5.22 1.80 10.92
C LEU A 369 6.45 1.44 11.76
N THR A 370 7.61 1.87 11.26
CA THR A 370 8.84 1.99 12.04
C THR A 370 8.85 3.29 12.86
N ASP A 371 9.76 3.42 13.82
CA ASP A 371 9.87 4.65 14.61
C ASP A 371 10.34 5.84 13.77
N ASP A 372 11.16 5.60 12.74
CA ASP A 372 11.54 6.61 11.74
C ASP A 372 10.32 7.10 10.94
N ASP A 373 9.39 6.20 10.57
CA ASP A 373 8.14 6.58 9.89
C ASP A 373 7.27 7.47 10.78
N ARG A 374 7.16 7.15 12.08
CA ARG A 374 6.42 7.95 13.07
C ARG A 374 7.03 9.35 13.25
N LEU A 375 8.35 9.43 13.34
CA LEU A 375 9.10 10.68 13.47
C LEU A 375 9.00 11.54 12.20
N TRP A 376 9.10 10.94 11.02
CA TRP A 376 8.92 11.64 9.75
C TRP A 376 7.51 12.23 9.63
N LEU A 377 6.47 11.46 9.95
CA LEU A 377 5.09 11.94 9.95
C LEU A 377 4.86 13.13 10.90
N ASP A 378 5.38 13.08 12.14
CA ASP A 378 5.24 14.20 13.09
C ASP A 378 5.96 15.47 12.63
N ASN A 379 7.16 15.33 12.06
CA ASN A 379 7.94 16.44 11.51
C ASN A 379 7.22 17.12 10.32
N VAL A 380 6.67 16.32 9.38
CA VAL A 380 6.04 16.84 8.15
C VAL A 380 4.66 17.44 8.40
N LEU A 381 3.87 16.86 9.31
CA LEU A 381 2.48 17.26 9.52
C LEU A 381 2.31 18.21 10.72
N GLY A 382 3.21 18.18 11.70
CA GLY A 382 3.19 19.05 12.87
C GLY A 382 1.92 18.86 13.70
N ASP A 383 1.09 19.90 13.79
CA ASP A 383 -0.16 19.87 14.56
C ASP A 383 -1.36 19.33 13.75
N ARG A 384 -1.12 18.89 12.49
CA ARG A 384 -2.13 18.24 11.63
C ARG A 384 -2.14 16.72 11.73
N ILE A 385 -1.17 16.13 12.42
CA ILE A 385 -1.21 14.72 12.82
C ILE A 385 -1.54 14.57 14.30
N VAL A 386 -2.35 13.55 14.62
CA VAL A 386 -2.60 13.10 15.99
C VAL A 386 -2.48 11.59 16.03
N PHE A 387 -1.79 11.07 17.04
CA PHE A 387 -1.75 9.65 17.33
C PHE A 387 -2.63 9.35 18.54
N PHE A 388 -3.27 8.18 18.55
CA PHE A 388 -3.68 7.52 19.79
C PHE A 388 -2.50 6.76 20.40
N ASP A 389 -2.47 6.67 21.72
CA ASP A 389 -1.49 5.85 22.45
C ASP A 389 -1.56 4.37 22.07
N HIS A 390 -2.76 3.86 21.83
CA HIS A 390 -3.04 2.45 21.54
C HIS A 390 -4.06 2.23 20.41
N GLY A 391 -4.25 0.96 20.06
CA GLY A 391 -5.27 0.49 19.12
C GLY A 391 -4.74 0.13 17.72
N ALA A 392 -3.42 0.16 17.52
CA ALA A 392 -2.70 -0.39 16.39
C ALA A 392 -3.27 0.01 15.02
N HIS A 393 -3.25 -0.90 14.04
CA HIS A 393 -3.78 -0.63 12.71
C HIS A 393 -5.31 -0.62 12.74
N LEU A 394 -5.92 0.56 12.73
CA LEU A 394 -7.37 0.82 12.71
C LEU A 394 -8.20 0.30 13.91
N GLY A 395 -7.60 -0.44 14.84
CA GLY A 395 -8.29 -1.08 15.97
C GLY A 395 -8.92 -0.13 16.97
N PHE A 396 -8.49 1.14 17.03
CA PHE A 396 -9.10 2.18 17.85
C PHE A 396 -10.42 2.73 17.26
N LEU A 397 -10.75 2.49 16.00
CA LEU A 397 -11.85 3.18 15.31
C LEU A 397 -13.26 2.88 15.84
N TYR A 398 -13.47 1.72 16.48
CA TYR A 398 -14.75 1.43 17.14
C TYR A 398 -14.98 2.29 18.40
N HIS A 399 -13.94 2.97 18.90
CA HIS A 399 -14.00 3.76 20.12
C HIS A 399 -14.61 5.14 19.87
N GLU A 400 -15.39 5.65 20.83
CA GLU A 400 -16.10 6.91 20.68
C GLU A 400 -15.14 8.11 20.51
N GLN A 401 -14.05 8.16 21.28
CA GLN A 401 -13.02 9.20 21.12
C GLN A 401 -12.39 9.23 19.72
N ALA A 402 -12.28 8.08 19.04
CA ALA A 402 -11.79 8.02 17.66
C ALA A 402 -12.80 8.63 16.69
N GLN A 403 -14.07 8.30 16.86
CA GLN A 403 -15.18 8.83 16.06
C GLN A 403 -15.34 10.35 16.28
N GLU A 404 -15.18 10.83 17.52
CA GLU A 404 -15.14 12.26 17.85
C GLU A 404 -13.93 12.98 17.23
N ALA A 405 -12.74 12.37 17.27
CA ALA A 405 -11.54 12.92 16.63
C ALA A 405 -11.72 13.04 15.10
N ILE A 406 -12.25 12.00 14.46
CA ILE A 406 -12.58 11.98 13.02
C ILE A 406 -13.59 13.08 12.68
N ALA A 407 -14.70 13.14 13.41
CA ALA A 407 -15.74 14.14 13.21
C ALA A 407 -15.17 15.57 13.34
N GLY A 408 -14.40 15.85 14.40
CA GLY A 408 -13.78 17.16 14.61
C GLY A 408 -12.75 17.53 13.54
N MET A 409 -11.89 16.59 13.14
CA MET A 409 -10.93 16.84 12.05
C MET A 409 -11.63 17.14 10.72
N MET A 410 -12.76 16.48 10.44
CA MET A 410 -13.53 16.69 9.22
C MET A 410 -14.36 17.98 9.26
N THR A 411 -15.09 18.29 10.34
CA THR A 411 -15.90 19.53 10.39
C THR A 411 -15.07 20.76 10.72
N ASN A 412 -14.26 20.69 11.79
CA ASN A 412 -13.64 21.84 12.43
C ASN A 412 -12.16 21.99 12.04
N GLY A 413 -11.56 20.97 11.43
CA GLY A 413 -10.12 20.93 11.18
C GLY A 413 -9.31 20.69 12.46
N SER A 414 -9.89 20.15 13.53
CA SER A 414 -9.16 19.82 14.77
C SER A 414 -9.94 18.81 15.61
N VAL A 415 -9.22 17.97 16.35
CA VAL A 415 -9.87 17.09 17.33
C VAL A 415 -10.50 17.93 18.46
N PRO A 416 -11.61 17.47 19.06
CA PRO A 416 -12.24 18.20 20.18
C PRO A 416 -11.28 18.42 21.35
N ALA A 417 -11.36 19.61 21.97
CA ALA A 417 -10.53 19.97 23.14
C ALA A 417 -10.87 19.16 24.40
N SER A 418 -12.00 18.43 24.40
CA SER A 418 -12.37 17.46 25.43
C SER A 418 -11.51 16.18 25.40
N LEU A 419 -10.87 15.85 24.28
CA LEU A 419 -10.05 14.65 24.17
C LEU A 419 -8.73 14.85 24.91
N LYS A 420 -8.54 14.06 25.97
CA LYS A 420 -7.40 14.12 26.86
C LYS A 420 -6.09 13.83 26.12
N ARG A 421 -5.13 14.74 26.25
CA ARG A 421 -3.76 14.59 25.76
C ARG A 421 -2.88 13.93 26.82
N ALA A 422 -1.83 13.21 26.39
CA ALA A 422 -0.89 12.58 27.30
C ALA A 422 0.01 13.59 28.05
N GLY A 423 0.55 14.61 27.35
CA GLY A 423 1.15 15.86 27.89
C GLY A 423 2.46 15.78 28.72
N GLY A 424 3.48 16.58 28.39
CA GLY A 424 4.74 16.63 29.15
C GLY A 424 5.90 17.44 28.52
N GLY A 425 5.81 18.77 28.61
CA GLY A 425 6.59 19.76 27.81
C GLY A 425 8.10 19.57 27.62
N VAL A 426 8.57 19.43 26.36
CA VAL A 426 9.97 19.64 25.94
C VAL A 426 10.07 20.45 24.63
N ALA A 427 11.05 21.38 24.53
CA ALA A 427 11.16 22.33 23.42
C ALA A 427 11.74 21.76 22.11
N ARG A 428 11.10 22.10 20.97
CA ARG A 428 11.42 21.63 19.60
C ARG A 428 12.91 21.74 19.23
N GLN A 429 13.45 20.71 18.56
CA GLN A 429 14.73 20.78 17.86
C GLN A 429 14.63 20.12 16.46
N ALA A 430 15.36 20.67 15.48
CA ALA A 430 15.25 20.23 14.09
C ALA A 430 15.97 18.91 13.84
N TRP A 431 15.32 17.99 13.12
CA TRP A 431 15.91 16.74 12.65
C TRP A 431 16.44 16.88 11.23
N THR A 432 17.60 16.30 10.95
CA THR A 432 18.15 16.16 9.61
C THR A 432 18.13 14.69 9.18
N ARG A 433 17.58 14.45 7.99
CA ARG A 433 17.42 13.12 7.40
C ARG A 433 18.77 12.37 7.34
N PRO A 434 18.88 11.14 7.89
CA PRO A 434 19.99 10.24 7.59
C PRO A 434 20.09 10.04 6.08
N SER A 435 21.27 10.27 5.50
CA SER A 435 21.47 10.05 4.08
C SER A 435 21.31 8.56 3.79
N VAL A 436 20.28 8.19 3.02
CA VAL A 436 20.30 6.93 2.29
C VAL A 436 21.50 7.03 1.35
N ALA A 437 22.58 6.33 1.67
CA ALA A 437 23.75 6.30 0.81
C ALA A 437 23.28 5.81 -0.57
N PRO A 438 23.56 6.53 -1.67
CA PRO A 438 23.37 5.95 -2.99
C PRO A 438 24.19 4.66 -3.03
N GLY A 439 23.57 3.57 -3.50
CA GLY A 439 24.29 2.32 -3.72
C GLY A 439 25.56 2.58 -4.53
N PRO A 440 26.65 1.83 -4.28
CA PRO A 440 27.99 2.19 -4.71
C PRO A 440 28.01 2.58 -6.18
N ALA A 441 28.42 3.81 -6.45
CA ALA A 441 28.51 4.34 -7.80
C ALA A 441 29.37 3.39 -8.65
N GLN A 442 28.81 2.88 -9.74
CA GLN A 442 29.57 2.05 -10.66
C GLN A 442 30.80 2.85 -11.15
N PRO A 443 32.00 2.22 -11.21
CA PRO A 443 33.14 2.86 -11.83
C PRO A 443 32.79 3.18 -13.29
N ALA A 444 33.06 4.43 -13.70
CA ALA A 444 32.68 4.92 -15.02
C ALA A 444 33.25 4.01 -16.11
N GLN A 445 32.38 3.32 -16.85
CA GLN A 445 32.80 2.58 -18.04
C GLN A 445 33.28 3.59 -19.08
N ALA A 446 34.54 3.45 -19.50
CA ALA A 446 35.11 4.31 -20.52
C ALA A 446 34.31 4.17 -21.82
N ALA A 447 33.87 5.31 -22.38
CA ALA A 447 33.12 5.33 -23.62
C ALA A 447 33.91 4.63 -24.75
N PRO A 448 33.27 3.77 -25.56
CA PRO A 448 33.94 3.17 -26.71
C PRO A 448 34.36 4.27 -27.70
N LYS A 449 35.60 4.19 -28.19
CA LYS A 449 36.11 5.14 -29.19
C LYS A 449 35.22 5.11 -30.44
N PRO A 450 34.90 6.28 -31.04
CA PRO A 450 34.15 6.32 -32.29
C PRO A 450 34.95 5.65 -33.41
N ALA A 451 34.28 4.81 -34.20
CA ALA A 451 34.86 4.20 -35.39
C ALA A 451 35.16 5.27 -36.45
N GLN A 452 36.32 5.17 -37.10
CA GLN A 452 36.69 6.06 -38.20
C GLN A 452 35.83 5.77 -39.43
N ALA A 453 35.26 6.81 -40.03
CA ALA A 453 34.54 6.72 -41.29
C ALA A 453 35.52 6.54 -42.47
N ALA A 454 35.19 5.63 -43.39
CA ALA A 454 35.85 5.52 -44.67
C ALA A 454 35.41 6.67 -45.61
N PRO A 455 36.26 7.12 -46.55
CA PRO A 455 35.96 8.27 -47.40
C PRO A 455 34.92 7.96 -48.48
N ALA A 456 34.20 9.01 -48.90
CA ALA A 456 33.17 8.93 -49.93
C ALA A 456 33.74 8.76 -51.34
N ASP A 457 32.97 8.12 -52.22
CA ASP A 457 33.17 8.13 -53.68
C ASP A 457 32.03 8.87 -54.38
N SER A 458 32.30 9.39 -55.57
CA SER A 458 31.57 10.49 -56.22
C SER A 458 30.65 10.04 -57.37
N GLY A 459 29.45 10.62 -57.48
CA GLY A 459 28.43 10.14 -58.45
C GLY A 459 27.22 11.05 -58.75
N VAL A 460 27.47 12.33 -59.06
CA VAL A 460 26.89 13.09 -60.20
C VAL A 460 25.45 12.75 -60.72
N ILE A 461 24.51 13.72 -60.56
CA ILE A 461 23.34 14.05 -61.46
C ILE A 461 22.15 13.03 -61.45
N THR A 462 20.83 13.35 -61.51
CA THR A 462 20.02 14.53 -61.91
C THR A 462 18.71 14.63 -61.08
N GLU A 463 18.12 15.82 -60.96
CA GLU A 463 16.66 16.01 -60.81
C GLU A 463 15.99 16.07 -62.21
N PRO A 464 14.69 15.74 -62.40
CA PRO A 464 13.67 16.81 -62.28
C PRO A 464 12.19 16.44 -61.98
N THR A 465 11.47 17.47 -61.52
CA THR A 465 10.05 17.82 -61.79
C THR A 465 8.87 17.14 -61.07
N ARG A 466 7.81 17.96 -60.92
CA ARG A 466 6.58 17.77 -60.13
C ARG A 466 5.35 18.20 -60.94
N THR A 467 4.41 17.28 -61.16
CA THR A 467 2.98 17.45 -61.52
C THR A 467 2.28 16.12 -61.15
N GLY A 468 0.99 15.99 -60.84
CA GLY A 468 -0.13 16.91 -60.59
C GLY A 468 -1.41 16.08 -60.25
N ASP A 469 -2.33 16.65 -59.47
CA ASP A 469 -3.78 16.37 -59.34
C ASP A 469 -4.36 14.91 -59.28
N GLY A 470 -4.71 14.46 -58.05
CA GLY A 470 -5.88 13.64 -57.61
C GLY A 470 -6.39 12.39 -58.39
N PRO A 471 -7.53 11.78 -57.99
CA PRO A 471 -8.21 11.74 -56.68
C PRO A 471 -8.30 10.29 -56.09
N ALA A 472 -8.94 10.13 -54.91
CA ALA A 472 -9.39 8.83 -54.34
C ALA A 472 -10.68 8.33 -55.07
N PRO A 473 -11.30 7.14 -54.79
CA PRO A 473 -11.09 6.10 -53.75
C PRO A 473 -10.86 4.70 -54.44
N PRO A 474 -11.29 3.47 -53.98
CA PRO A 474 -11.92 3.01 -52.73
C PRO A 474 -11.35 1.71 -52.09
N SER A 475 -11.98 1.23 -51.02
CA SER A 475 -11.79 -0.10 -50.41
C SER A 475 -12.53 -1.24 -51.15
N PRO A 476 -11.98 -2.46 -51.09
CA PRO A 476 -12.72 -3.64 -50.60
C PRO A 476 -11.87 -4.39 -49.54
N GLY A 477 -12.36 -5.32 -48.72
CA GLY A 477 -13.57 -6.15 -48.81
C GLY A 477 -13.16 -7.63 -48.73
N ALA A 478 -13.68 -8.34 -47.71
CA ALA A 478 -13.37 -9.70 -47.26
C ALA A 478 -12.76 -10.72 -48.27
N GLY A 479 -11.75 -11.49 -47.80
CA GLY A 479 -11.12 -12.60 -48.53
C GLY A 479 -10.72 -13.78 -47.63
N GLN A 480 -11.31 -14.94 -47.89
CA GLN A 480 -11.31 -16.20 -47.12
C GLN A 480 -9.96 -16.83 -46.71
N ALA A 481 -10.03 -17.72 -45.71
CA ALA A 481 -8.93 -18.57 -45.26
C ALA A 481 -8.53 -19.66 -46.28
N ILE A 482 -7.23 -19.97 -46.33
CA ILE A 482 -6.70 -21.18 -46.97
C ILE A 482 -5.89 -21.98 -45.94
N LYS A 483 -6.33 -23.20 -45.64
CA LYS A 483 -5.52 -24.24 -44.98
C LYS A 483 -4.81 -25.08 -46.04
N ARG A 484 -3.51 -25.33 -45.89
CA ARG A 484 -2.83 -26.62 -46.19
C ARG A 484 -1.43 -26.66 -45.53
N PRO A 485 -0.79 -27.83 -45.33
CA PRO A 485 0.09 -28.04 -44.18
C PRO A 485 1.56 -28.35 -44.50
N LEU A 486 2.42 -28.16 -43.47
CA LEU A 486 3.66 -28.89 -43.10
C LEU A 486 4.73 -29.21 -44.17
N PRO A 487 6.02 -29.05 -43.81
CA PRO A 487 6.74 -30.23 -43.33
C PRO A 487 7.53 -29.99 -42.02
N ALA A 488 8.02 -31.08 -41.44
CA ALA A 488 8.89 -31.10 -40.26
C ALA A 488 10.36 -31.40 -40.65
N ALA A 489 11.29 -30.66 -40.03
CA ALA A 489 12.74 -30.88 -39.88
C ALA A 489 13.28 -29.62 -39.15
N GLU A 490 14.36 -29.61 -38.36
CA GLU A 490 15.21 -30.64 -37.74
C GLU A 490 15.92 -29.97 -36.55
N GLU A 491 16.52 -30.72 -35.64
CA GLU A 491 17.31 -30.15 -34.55
C GLU A 491 18.63 -29.54 -35.06
N ALA A 492 18.96 -28.32 -34.60
CA ALA A 492 20.30 -27.77 -34.69
C ALA A 492 20.64 -27.01 -33.40
N ALA A 493 21.23 -27.72 -32.45
CA ALA A 493 21.73 -27.11 -31.22
C ALA A 493 22.94 -26.21 -31.50
N ALA A 494 22.85 -24.94 -31.15
CA ALA A 494 23.99 -24.02 -31.12
C ALA A 494 24.24 -23.58 -29.67
N HIS A 495 25.15 -24.28 -28.99
CA HIS A 495 25.62 -23.87 -27.67
C HIS A 495 26.27 -22.48 -27.75
N ARG A 496 25.78 -21.55 -26.93
CA ARG A 496 26.56 -20.40 -26.45
C ARG A 496 26.70 -20.55 -24.95
N GLU A 497 27.90 -20.92 -24.51
CA GLU A 497 28.25 -20.89 -23.09
C GLU A 497 28.15 -19.45 -22.57
N LEU A 498 27.42 -19.27 -21.47
CA LEU A 498 27.51 -18.07 -20.66
C LEU A 498 28.77 -18.19 -19.77
N PRO A 499 29.52 -17.10 -19.54
CA PRO A 499 30.66 -17.15 -18.64
C PRO A 499 30.20 -17.45 -17.19
N PRO A 500 31.00 -18.18 -16.39
CA PRO A 500 30.64 -18.50 -15.02
C PRO A 500 30.61 -17.23 -14.16
N ILE A 501 29.56 -17.10 -13.34
CA ILE A 501 29.41 -16.00 -12.39
C ILE A 501 30.27 -16.28 -11.16
N SER A 502 31.18 -15.35 -10.84
CA SER A 502 32.07 -15.43 -9.68
C SER A 502 31.31 -15.32 -8.35
N ASN A 503 31.70 -16.11 -7.34
CA ASN A 503 31.25 -15.95 -5.95
C ASN A 503 31.45 -14.50 -5.48
N VAL A 504 30.37 -13.84 -5.05
CA VAL A 504 30.41 -12.46 -4.56
C VAL A 504 30.64 -12.46 -3.04
N ASN A 505 31.88 -12.18 -2.63
CA ASN A 505 32.21 -11.91 -1.23
C ASN A 505 31.98 -10.42 -0.93
N VAL A 506 31.03 -10.12 -0.03
CA VAL A 506 30.82 -8.76 0.49
C VAL A 506 31.44 -8.66 1.88
N ALA A 507 32.45 -7.81 2.02
CA ALA A 507 33.02 -7.43 3.31
C ALA A 507 32.57 -6.01 3.65
N VAL A 508 31.92 -5.83 4.80
CA VAL A 508 31.53 -4.51 5.31
C VAL A 508 32.39 -4.21 6.54
N THR A 509 33.07 -3.07 6.52
CA THR A 509 33.89 -2.57 7.64
C THR A 509 33.26 -1.30 8.16
N VAL A 510 32.86 -1.29 9.43
CA VAL A 510 32.26 -0.12 10.08
C VAL A 510 33.25 0.43 11.11
N ASN A 511 33.71 1.66 10.90
CA ASN A 511 34.51 2.38 11.90
C ASN A 511 33.55 3.08 12.86
N VAL A 512 33.33 2.51 14.05
CA VAL A 512 32.55 3.14 15.11
C VAL A 512 33.41 4.17 15.82
N GLN A 513 33.02 5.45 15.75
CA GLN A 513 33.73 6.52 16.45
C GLN A 513 33.27 6.58 17.91
N ALA A 514 34.04 5.95 18.80
CA ALA A 514 33.74 5.91 20.23
C ALA A 514 33.84 7.30 20.89
N PRO A 515 33.03 7.60 21.93
CA PRO A 515 33.24 8.77 22.77
C PRO A 515 34.62 8.69 23.46
N SER A 516 35.21 9.85 23.78
CA SER A 516 36.58 9.94 24.26
C SER A 516 36.85 9.06 25.49
N ASN A 517 37.93 8.27 25.40
CA ASN A 517 38.49 7.34 26.40
C ASN A 517 38.01 5.86 26.37
N ALA A 518 37.68 5.32 25.19
CA ALA A 518 37.67 3.86 24.97
C ALA A 518 38.59 3.47 23.79
N PRO A 519 39.29 2.32 23.83
CA PRO A 519 40.08 1.84 22.69
C PRO A 519 39.18 1.49 21.50
N PRO A 520 39.62 1.72 20.25
CA PRO A 520 38.80 1.47 19.07
C PRO A 520 38.56 -0.03 18.86
N VAL A 521 37.31 -0.43 18.69
CA VAL A 521 36.93 -1.79 18.31
C VAL A 521 36.71 -1.83 16.80
N ARG A 522 37.34 -2.80 16.13
CA ARG A 522 37.04 -3.11 14.72
C ARG A 522 36.13 -4.32 14.64
N GLU A 523 34.89 -4.08 14.24
CA GLU A 523 33.96 -5.12 13.83
C GLU A 523 34.07 -5.32 12.31
N THR A 524 34.35 -6.56 11.89
CA THR A 524 34.37 -6.92 10.47
C THR A 524 33.36 -8.05 10.24
N THR A 525 32.31 -7.75 9.50
CA THR A 525 31.27 -8.71 9.15
C THR A 525 31.49 -9.18 7.72
N LYS A 526 31.71 -10.50 7.55
CA LYS A 526 31.75 -11.13 6.24
C LYS A 526 30.45 -11.90 6.02
N GLN A 527 29.78 -11.58 4.91
CA GLN A 527 28.55 -12.25 4.52
C GLN A 527 28.84 -13.07 3.26
N ALA A 528 28.72 -14.39 3.39
CA ALA A 528 28.85 -15.32 2.28
C ALA A 528 27.46 -15.82 1.88
N ILE A 529 27.07 -15.55 0.64
CA ILE A 529 25.82 -16.01 0.05
C ILE A 529 26.15 -17.20 -0.83
N HIS A 530 25.70 -18.39 -0.43
CA HIS A 530 25.77 -19.58 -1.28
C HIS A 530 24.39 -19.84 -1.90
N VAL A 531 24.37 -19.95 -3.22
CA VAL A 531 23.17 -20.26 -4.01
C VAL A 531 23.35 -21.67 -4.56
N ASP A 532 22.51 -22.59 -4.10
CA ASP A 532 22.41 -23.94 -4.64
C ASP A 532 21.24 -23.97 -5.64
N GLU A 533 21.57 -24.06 -6.93
CA GLU A 533 20.59 -23.99 -8.01
C GLU A 533 19.75 -25.27 -8.15
N ASP A 534 20.25 -26.42 -7.69
CA ASP A 534 19.55 -27.70 -7.76
C ASP A 534 18.50 -27.83 -6.65
N GLU A 535 18.76 -27.31 -5.44
CA GLU A 535 17.78 -27.34 -4.33
C GLU A 535 16.88 -26.09 -4.20
N LYS A 536 17.13 -25.02 -4.98
CA LYS A 536 16.44 -23.71 -4.86
C LYS A 536 16.46 -23.11 -3.44
N LYS A 537 17.58 -23.28 -2.73
CA LYS A 537 17.80 -22.70 -1.40
C LYS A 537 18.91 -21.67 -1.43
N ILE A 538 18.68 -20.53 -0.77
CA ILE A 538 19.72 -19.54 -0.49
C ILE A 538 20.17 -19.76 0.96
N LYS A 539 21.47 -20.00 1.16
CA LYS A 539 22.05 -20.16 2.50
C LYS A 539 22.95 -18.96 2.78
N ILE A 540 22.52 -18.13 3.73
CA ILE A 540 23.26 -16.95 4.18
C ILE A 540 24.04 -17.34 5.44
N MET A 541 25.37 -17.30 5.37
CA MET A 541 26.23 -17.49 6.55
C MET A 541 26.81 -16.15 6.99
N HIS A 542 26.82 -15.93 8.31
CA HIS A 542 27.35 -14.73 8.95
C HIS A 542 28.54 -15.14 9.83
N ASP A 543 29.74 -14.76 9.42
CA ASP A 543 30.92 -14.82 10.29
C ASP A 543 31.19 -13.42 10.84
N ILE A 544 31.09 -13.28 12.17
CA ILE A 544 31.39 -12.05 12.90
C ILE A 544 32.74 -12.27 13.60
N THR A 545 33.74 -11.47 13.21
CA THR A 545 35.05 -11.48 13.86
C THR A 545 35.26 -10.15 14.58
N LEU A 546 35.52 -10.23 15.89
CA LEU A 546 35.86 -9.09 16.74
C LEU A 546 37.38 -9.10 17.00
N GLU A 547 38.09 -8.14 16.44
CA GLU A 547 39.52 -7.94 16.70
C GLU A 547 39.73 -6.81 17.71
N TYR A 548 40.50 -7.10 18.76
CA TYR A 548 40.90 -6.15 19.80
C TYR A 548 42.36 -5.75 19.58
N GLU A 549 42.64 -4.46 19.38
CA GLU A 549 44.02 -3.96 19.44
C GLU A 549 44.51 -4.01 20.89
N LYS A 550 45.64 -4.68 21.10
CA LYS A 550 46.16 -4.97 22.44
C LYS A 550 46.95 -3.78 22.98
N GLY A 551 46.33 -2.99 23.87
CA GLY A 551 46.96 -1.91 24.63
C GLY A 551 46.55 -1.94 26.09
N GLU A 552 47.42 -2.54 26.92
CA GLU A 552 47.32 -2.82 28.37
C GLU A 552 46.09 -3.59 28.86
#